data_AF-A0A841LLT0-F1
#
_entry.id   AF-A0A841LLT0-F1
#
_cell.length_a   1.000
_cell.length_b   1.000
_cell.length_c   1.000
_cell.angle_alpha   90.00
_cell.angle_beta   90.00
_cell.angle_gamma   90.00
#
_symmetry.space_group_name_H-M   'P 1'
#
loop_
_entity.id
_entity.type
_entity.pdbx_description
1 polymer ?
#
loop_
_entity_poly.entity_id
_entity_poly.type
_entity_poly.pdbx_seq_one_letter_code
_entity_poly.pdbx_strand_id
1 'polypeptide(L)'
;MEHEKETFQVTVQINKGLEPMTLTIIVEETKIPDQDYELTFKITRDKDNDTLAVLAPDSDNAWKILEGKMEQEEVDLIGEAIDAHYA
;
A
#
# COMPACT_ATOMS: atom_id res chain seq x y z
N MET A 1 17.54 -3.84 -15.56
CA MET A 1 17.78 -4.03 -14.12
C MET A 1 16.52 -4.70 -13.62
N GLU A 2 16.62 -5.91 -13.07
CA GLU A 2 15.47 -6.58 -12.47
C GLU A 2 15.20 -5.85 -11.16
N HIS A 3 14.15 -5.02 -11.11
CA HIS A 3 13.73 -4.41 -9.86
C HIS A 3 13.23 -5.55 -8.97
N GLU A 4 14.00 -5.86 -7.93
CA GLU A 4 13.60 -6.83 -6.91
C GLU A 4 12.30 -6.33 -6.31
N LYS A 5 11.23 -7.13 -6.43
CA LYS A 5 9.95 -6.83 -5.79
C LYS A 5 10.19 -6.83 -4.28
N GLU A 6 10.19 -5.65 -3.67
CA GLU A 6 10.31 -5.54 -2.24
C GLU A 6 8.99 -5.97 -1.61
N THR A 7 9.07 -6.73 -0.53
CA THR A 7 7.88 -7.15 0.21
C THR A 7 8.16 -7.04 1.69
N PHE A 8 7.31 -6.31 2.40
CA PHE A 8 7.41 -6.10 3.84
C PHE A 8 6.03 -6.17 4.48
N GLN A 9 5.99 -6.17 5.81
CA GLN A 9 4.74 -6.23 6.55
C GLN A 9 4.58 -4.98 7.40
N VAL A 10 3.37 -4.43 7.42
CA VAL A 10 3.00 -3.31 8.27
C VAL A 10 1.85 -3.72 9.17
N THR A 11 1.88 -3.28 10.43
CA THR A 11 0.78 -3.51 11.36
C THR A 11 0.05 -2.20 11.58
N VAL A 12 -1.22 -2.17 11.18
CA VAL A 12 -2.06 -0.97 11.23
C VAL A 12 -3.32 -1.23 12.05
N GLN A 13 -3.73 -0.24 12.84
CA GLN A 13 -4.97 -0.31 13.60
C GLN A 13 -6.09 0.41 12.85
N ILE A 14 -6.67 -0.27 11.87
CA ILE A 14 -7.73 0.27 11.02
C ILE A 14 -9.03 0.51 11.80
N ASN A 15 -9.40 -0.42 12.69
CA ASN A 15 -10.64 -0.33 13.45
C ASN A 15 -10.35 -0.05 14.93
N LYS A 16 -10.78 1.12 15.41
CA LYS A 16 -10.65 1.50 16.83
C LYS A 16 -11.48 0.56 17.70
N GLY A 17 -10.80 -0.27 18.49
CA GLY A 17 -11.41 -1.28 19.36
C GLY A 17 -11.28 -2.73 18.86
N LEU A 18 -10.70 -2.94 17.68
CA LEU A 18 -10.26 -4.26 17.22
C LEU A 18 -8.74 -4.37 17.32
N GLU A 19 -8.26 -5.61 17.28
CA GLU A 19 -6.83 -5.91 17.26
C GLU A 19 -6.18 -5.28 16.01
N PRO A 20 -4.93 -4.79 16.14
CA PRO A 20 -4.16 -4.33 15.00
C PRO A 20 -4.05 -5.43 13.94
N MET A 21 -4.12 -5.02 12.69
CA MET A 21 -4.09 -5.91 11.56
C MET A 21 -2.75 -5.83 10.87
N THR A 22 -2.14 -6.98 10.62
CA THR A 22 -0.92 -7.07 9.82
C THR A 22 -1.29 -7.21 8.35
N LEU A 23 -0.72 -6.33 7.55
CA LEU A 23 -0.84 -6.26 6.10
C LEU A 23 0.52 -6.59 5.47
N THR A 24 0.49 -7.26 4.34
CA THR A 24 1.68 -7.44 3.50
C THR A 24 1.66 -6.39 2.41
N ILE A 25 2.75 -5.65 2.28
CA ILE A 25 2.95 -4.63 1.26
C ILE A 25 3.94 -5.18 0.25
N ILE A 26 3.52 -5.24 -1.01
CA ILE A 26 4.34 -5.65 -2.14
C ILE A 26 4.58 -4.42 -3.00
N VAL A 27 5.84 -4.04 -3.16
CA VAL A 27 6.25 -2.88 -3.94
C VAL A 27 6.52 -3.32 -5.37
N GLU A 28 5.83 -2.72 -6.31
CA GLU A 28 5.95 -3.03 -7.73
C GLU A 28 6.05 -1.73 -8.54
N GLU A 29 6.90 -1.69 -9.56
CA GLU A 29 6.83 -0.61 -10.55
C GLU A 29 5.71 -0.93 -11.53
N THR A 30 4.65 -0.13 -11.49
CA THR A 30 3.52 -0.29 -12.40
C THR A 30 3.54 0.81 -13.44
N LYS A 31 3.41 0.41 -14.70
CA LYS A 31 3.20 1.36 -15.79
C LYS A 31 1.75 1.85 -15.75
N ILE A 32 1.55 3.07 -15.30
CA ILE A 32 0.23 3.70 -15.36
C ILE A 32 0.00 4.25 -16.79
N PRO A 33 -1.16 4.01 -17.41
CA PRO A 33 -1.50 4.60 -18.70
C PRO A 33 -1.33 6.12 -18.65
N ASP A 34 -0.69 6.70 -19.66
CA ASP A 34 -0.42 8.14 -19.77
C ASP A 34 0.60 8.73 -18.77
N GLN A 35 1.34 7.89 -18.03
CA GLN A 35 2.43 8.31 -17.14
C GLN A 35 3.68 7.42 -17.28
N ASP A 36 4.80 7.88 -16.71
CA ASP A 36 6.00 7.06 -16.52
C ASP A 36 5.74 5.93 -15.49
N TYR A 37 6.70 5.02 -15.32
CA TYR A 37 6.60 3.99 -14.28
C TYR A 37 6.49 4.67 -12.91
N GLU A 38 5.43 4.35 -12.17
CA GLU A 38 5.26 4.77 -10.78
C GLU A 38 5.42 3.57 -9.86
N LEU A 39 6.00 3.81 -8.68
CA LEU A 39 6.00 2.83 -7.60
C LEU A 39 4.58 2.68 -7.07
N THR A 40 4.07 1.45 -7.11
CA THR A 40 2.79 1.09 -6.53
C THR A 40 2.99 0.11 -5.40
N PHE A 41 2.06 0.17 -4.46
CA PHE A 41 2.12 -0.55 -3.20
C PHE A 41 0.86 -1.39 -3.11
N LYS A 42 1.05 -2.67 -3.40
CA LYS A 42 -0.02 -3.66 -3.40
C LYS A 42 -0.20 -4.21 -1.99
N ILE A 43 -1.41 -4.09 -1.48
CA ILE A 43 -1.75 -4.40 -0.09
C ILE A 43 -2.53 -5.70 -0.04
N THR A 44 -2.03 -6.68 0.70
CA THR A 44 -2.69 -7.98 0.85
C THR A 44 -2.93 -8.34 2.32
N ARG A 45 -4.07 -8.99 2.56
CA ARG A 45 -4.38 -9.65 3.83
C ARG A 45 -3.85 -11.08 3.70
N ASP A 46 -2.72 -11.39 4.33
CA ASP A 46 -2.12 -12.74 4.35
C ASP A 46 -1.43 -13.22 3.05
N LYS A 47 -0.87 -14.45 3.09
CA LYS A 47 -0.12 -15.11 2.00
C LYS A 47 -0.98 -15.57 0.83
N ASP A 48 -2.31 -15.51 0.96
CA ASP A 48 -3.25 -15.86 -0.11
C ASP A 48 -3.22 -14.87 -1.29
N ASN A 49 -2.39 -13.81 -1.22
CA ASN A 49 -2.25 -12.77 -2.24
C ASN A 49 -3.58 -12.07 -2.58
N ASP A 50 -4.59 -12.16 -1.70
CA ASP A 50 -5.84 -11.45 -1.88
C ASP A 50 -5.55 -9.95 -1.73
N THR A 51 -5.67 -9.26 -2.86
CA THR A 51 -5.28 -7.87 -2.98
C THR A 51 -6.43 -7.01 -2.50
N LEU A 52 -6.24 -6.36 -1.36
CA LEU A 52 -7.22 -5.45 -0.79
C LEU A 52 -7.28 -4.13 -1.57
N ALA A 53 -6.09 -3.59 -1.85
CA ALA A 53 -5.93 -2.36 -2.60
C ALA A 53 -4.54 -2.29 -3.25
N VAL A 54 -4.44 -1.43 -4.26
CA VAL A 54 -3.17 -0.97 -4.82
C VAL A 54 -3.12 0.53 -4.59
N LEU A 55 -2.08 0.99 -3.89
CA LEU A 55 -1.85 2.39 -3.61
C LEU A 55 -0.71 2.93 -4.45
N ALA A 56 -0.69 4.24 -4.65
CA ALA A 56 0.46 4.96 -5.15
C ALA A 56 0.66 6.25 -4.35
N PRO A 57 1.89 6.76 -4.26
CA PRO A 57 2.15 8.07 -3.68
C PRO A 57 1.51 9.16 -4.57
N ASP A 58 0.91 10.16 -3.94
CA ASP A 58 0.40 11.36 -4.61
C ASP A 58 1.23 12.59 -4.21
N SER A 59 1.21 13.63 -5.06
CA SER A 59 2.08 14.81 -4.91
C SER A 59 1.78 15.66 -3.66
N ASP A 60 0.59 15.50 -3.07
CA ASP A 60 0.16 16.21 -1.86
C ASP A 60 0.51 15.47 -0.53
N ASN A 61 1.45 14.51 -0.57
CA ASN A 61 1.76 13.58 0.53
C ASN A 61 0.57 12.69 0.95
N ALA A 62 -0.42 12.56 0.09
CA ALA A 62 -1.55 11.66 0.29
C ALA A 62 -1.31 10.38 -0.52
N TRP A 63 -1.87 9.27 -0.04
CA TRP A 63 -1.83 8.00 -0.76
C TRP A 63 -3.09 7.89 -1.63
N LYS A 64 -2.93 7.67 -2.94
CA LYS A 64 -4.04 7.48 -3.89
C LYS A 64 -4.35 6.00 -4.06
N ILE A 65 -5.64 5.64 -4.06
CA ILE A 65 -6.08 4.29 -4.42
C ILE A 65 -6.13 4.16 -5.94
N LEU A 66 -5.36 3.23 -6.49
CA LEU A 66 -5.43 2.85 -7.90
C LEU A 66 -6.43 1.73 -8.14
N GLU A 67 -6.44 0.74 -7.25
CA GLU A 67 -7.36 -0.40 -7.30
C GLU A 67 -7.82 -0.79 -5.89
N GLY A 68 -9.00 -1.38 -5.76
CA GLY A 68 -9.57 -1.82 -4.48
C GLY A 68 -10.72 -0.96 -3.98
N LYS A 69 -11.24 -1.31 -2.80
CA LYS A 69 -12.35 -0.61 -2.13
C LYS A 69 -12.02 -0.41 -0.65
N MET A 70 -10.95 0.34 -0.39
CA MET A 70 -10.62 0.81 0.95
C MET A 70 -11.12 2.24 1.13
N GLU A 71 -11.46 2.61 2.36
CA GLU A 71 -11.80 4.00 2.68
C GLU A 71 -10.52 4.84 2.80
N GLN A 72 -10.61 6.13 2.51
CA GLN A 72 -9.44 7.03 2.55
C GLN A 72 -8.77 7.04 3.93
N GLU A 73 -9.54 6.97 5.01
CA GLU A 73 -8.99 6.88 6.38
C GLU A 73 -8.11 5.64 6.57
N GLU A 74 -8.49 4.49 6.01
CA GLU A 74 -7.68 3.27 6.08
C GLU A 74 -6.40 3.41 5.24
N VAL A 75 -6.52 4.05 4.08
CA VAL A 75 -5.41 4.31 3.16
C VAL A 75 -4.38 5.24 3.77
N ASP A 76 -4.82 6.30 4.44
CA ASP A 76 -3.94 7.24 5.12
C ASP A 76 -3.16 6.54 6.23
N LEU A 77 -3.83 5.72 7.07
CA LEU A 77 -3.18 4.95 8.13
C LEU A 77 -2.14 3.96 7.60
N ILE A 78 -2.42 3.30 6.47
CA ILE A 78 -1.47 2.38 5.86
C ILE A 78 -0.33 3.13 5.19
N GLY A 79 -0.64 4.23 4.53
CA GLY A 79 0.32 5.15 3.96
C GLY A 79 1.34 5.63 4.99
N GLU A 80 0.86 6.11 6.14
CA GLU A 80 1.71 6.49 7.27
C GLU A 80 2.60 5.34 7.76
N ALA A 81 2.08 4.11 7.78
CA ALA A 81 2.85 2.94 8.17
C ALA A 81 3.91 2.54 7.13
N ILE A 82 3.64 2.77 5.85
CA ILE A 82 4.61 2.60 4.76
C ILE A 82 5.69 3.69 4.85
N ASP A 83 5.29 4.96 5.03
CA ASP A 83 6.23 6.08 5.20
C ASP A 83 7.16 5.86 6.40
N ALA A 84 6.62 5.36 7.52
CA ALA A 84 7.40 5.00 8.70
C ALA A 84 8.37 3.82 8.48
N HIS A 85 8.13 2.97 7.47
CA HIS A 85 9.07 1.90 7.10
C HIS A 85 10.29 2.43 6.34
N TYR A 86 10.12 3.49 5.55
CA TYR A 86 11.17 4.10 4.74
C TYR A 86 11.86 5.32 5.38
N ALA A 87 11.37 5.80 6.52
CA ALA A 87 11.94 6.90 7.30
C ALA A 87 13.25 6.52 8.02
#